data_AF-A0A7Z9XFS2-F1
#
_entry.id   AF-A0A7Z9XFS2-F1
#
_cell.length_a   1.000
_cell.length_b   1.000
_cell.length_c   1.000
_cell.angle_alpha   90.00
_cell.angle_beta   90.00
_cell.angle_gamma   90.00
#
_symmetry.space_group_name_H-M   'P 1'
#
loop_
_entity.id
_entity.type
_entity.pdbx_description
1 polymer ?
#
loop_
_entity_poly.entity_id
_entity_poly.type
_entity_poly.pdbx_seq_one_letter_code
_entity_poly.pdbx_strand_id
1 'polypeptide(L)'
;MDPRFDPVNTKLSYDQAKSLFDAHVKDPSVRRHCRASEQIMRGLAKHFGQDEEQWGILGLLHDIDFDKTRDNPINHCILAISMLQDAGVSSEAIDIICSHAWGSECGGGNVANKKRTRSIEHALVAAETVTGLIYAAALMNPEKKLANVKVKSLKKKYKSKAFARNCNREFISEIENTGLELNGFFDIAIQAMQEISDELGL
;
A
#
# COMPACT_ATOMS: atom_id res chain seq x y z
N MET A 1 15.53 12.23 10.87
CA MET A 1 14.19 12.38 10.29
C MET A 1 14.35 13.13 8.99
N ASP A 2 13.92 12.53 7.88
CA ASP A 2 13.96 13.19 6.57
C ASP A 2 12.97 14.37 6.53
N PRO A 3 13.42 15.61 6.20
CA PRO A 3 12.59 16.81 6.31
C PRO A 3 11.43 16.87 5.31
N ARG A 4 11.33 15.92 4.38
CA ARG A 4 10.23 15.81 3.41
C ARG A 4 8.96 15.18 3.99
N PHE A 5 9.04 14.63 5.20
CA PHE A 5 7.93 13.92 5.83
C PHE A 5 7.51 14.61 7.12
N ASP A 6 6.25 15.04 7.14
CA ASP A 6 5.58 15.45 8.36
C ASP A 6 5.30 14.21 9.23
N PRO A 7 5.49 14.29 10.56
CA PRO A 7 5.11 13.22 11.47
C PRO A 7 3.61 12.93 11.35
N VAL A 8 3.26 11.65 11.17
CA VAL A 8 1.87 11.20 11.15
C VAL A 8 1.50 10.52 12.46
N ASN A 9 0.29 10.79 12.95
CA ASN A 9 -0.30 10.08 14.09
C ASN A 9 -1.74 9.66 13.75
N THR A 10 -1.93 8.35 13.60
CA THR A 10 -3.22 7.71 13.30
C THR A 10 -4.18 7.73 14.48
N LYS A 11 -3.70 7.98 15.70
CA LYS A 11 -4.40 7.81 17.00
C LYS A 11 -4.76 6.37 17.36
N LEU A 12 -4.26 5.40 16.61
CA LEU A 12 -4.37 3.99 16.95
C LEU A 12 -3.02 3.44 17.36
N SER A 13 -3.04 2.54 18.33
CA SER A 13 -2.00 1.52 18.48
C SER A 13 -2.15 0.48 17.37
N TYR A 14 -1.05 -0.23 17.09
CA TYR A 14 -1.09 -1.32 16.11
C TYR A 14 -2.16 -2.39 16.43
N ASP A 15 -2.34 -2.78 17.70
CA ASP A 15 -3.32 -3.80 18.09
C ASP A 15 -4.77 -3.35 17.82
N GLN A 16 -5.07 -2.06 18.00
CA GLN A 16 -6.37 -1.49 17.65
C GLN A 16 -6.59 -1.50 16.13
N ALA A 17 -5.59 -1.07 15.36
CA ALA A 17 -5.66 -1.11 13.89
C ALA A 17 -5.81 -2.55 13.38
N LYS A 18 -5.07 -3.51 13.94
CA LYS A 18 -5.17 -4.91 13.58
C LYS A 18 -6.55 -5.49 13.93
N SER A 19 -7.11 -5.14 15.09
CA SER A 19 -8.45 -5.57 15.48
C SER A 19 -9.52 -5.03 14.52
N LEU A 20 -9.40 -3.76 14.09
CA LEU A 20 -10.28 -3.15 13.10
C LEU A 20 -10.17 -3.84 11.74
N PHE A 21 -8.94 -4.08 11.27
CA PHE A 21 -8.65 -4.82 10.05
C PHE A 21 -9.26 -6.23 10.09
N ASP A 22 -9.03 -6.98 11.16
CA ASP A 22 -9.57 -8.33 11.32
C ASP A 22 -11.10 -8.35 11.41
N ALA A 23 -11.73 -7.29 11.92
CA ALA A 23 -13.18 -7.17 11.97
C ALA A 23 -13.81 -6.98 10.58
N HIS A 24 -13.14 -6.27 9.66
CA HIS A 24 -13.75 -5.84 8.39
C HIS A 24 -13.19 -6.50 7.13
N VAL A 25 -11.92 -6.88 7.10
CA VAL A 25 -11.29 -7.50 5.92
C VAL A 25 -11.25 -9.02 6.09
N LYS A 26 -12.09 -9.72 5.33
CA LYS A 26 -12.30 -11.17 5.38
C LYS A 26 -11.76 -11.88 4.14
N ASP A 27 -11.79 -11.24 2.97
CA ASP A 27 -11.30 -11.83 1.73
C ASP A 27 -9.80 -12.14 1.85
N PRO A 28 -9.36 -13.41 1.68
CA PRO A 28 -7.95 -13.77 1.86
C PRO A 28 -7.00 -13.03 0.94
N SER A 29 -7.43 -12.66 -0.27
CA SER A 29 -6.60 -11.92 -1.22
C SER A 29 -6.42 -10.47 -0.80
N VAL A 30 -7.47 -9.80 -0.34
CA VAL A 30 -7.42 -8.44 0.19
C VAL A 30 -6.58 -8.41 1.47
N ARG A 31 -6.71 -9.43 2.33
CA ARG A 31 -5.91 -9.54 3.55
C ARG A 31 -4.41 -9.62 3.24
N ARG A 32 -4.01 -10.47 2.28
CA ARG A 32 -2.61 -10.57 1.85
C ARG A 32 -2.10 -9.25 1.26
N HIS A 33 -2.93 -8.58 0.46
CA HIS A 33 -2.59 -7.28 -0.12
C HIS A 33 -2.33 -6.23 0.96
N CYS A 34 -3.25 -6.03 1.91
CA CYS A 34 -3.10 -5.09 3.01
C CYS A 34 -1.87 -5.40 3.88
N ARG A 35 -1.63 -6.68 4.18
CA ARG A 35 -0.44 -7.10 4.95
C ARG A 35 0.86 -6.85 4.20
N ALA A 36 0.91 -7.09 2.89
CA ALA A 36 2.06 -6.73 2.07
C ALA A 36 2.28 -5.20 2.04
N SER A 37 1.22 -4.42 1.83
CA SER A 37 1.26 -2.96 1.84
C SER A 37 1.77 -2.41 3.18
N GLU A 38 1.30 -2.96 4.30
CA GLU A 38 1.80 -2.63 5.65
C GLU A 38 3.31 -2.86 5.76
N GLN A 39 3.80 -4.04 5.41
CA GLN A 39 5.23 -4.34 5.56
C GLN A 39 6.11 -3.45 4.69
N ILE A 40 5.67 -3.17 3.46
CA ILE A 40 6.39 -2.23 2.58
C ILE A 40 6.41 -0.83 3.21
N MET A 41 5.29 -0.37 3.77
CA MET A 41 5.24 0.93 4.46
C MET A 41 6.16 0.98 5.68
N ARG A 42 6.27 -0.10 6.47
CA ARG A 42 7.25 -0.21 7.56
C ARG A 42 8.69 -0.12 7.05
N GLY A 43 9.01 -0.85 5.97
CA GLY A 43 10.33 -0.79 5.33
C GLY A 43 10.68 0.61 4.81
N LEU A 44 9.71 1.32 4.23
CA LEU A 44 9.88 2.71 3.80
C LEU A 44 10.06 3.66 4.99
N ALA A 45 9.26 3.51 6.04
CA ALA A 45 9.38 4.32 7.25
C ALA A 45 10.78 4.18 7.86
N LYS A 46 11.29 2.95 7.97
CA LYS A 46 12.66 2.67 8.42
C LYS A 46 13.71 3.35 7.53
N HIS A 47 13.54 3.29 6.21
CA HIS A 47 14.44 3.95 5.26
C HIS A 47 14.47 5.48 5.43
N PHE A 48 13.31 6.11 5.62
CA PHE A 48 13.18 7.57 5.78
C PHE A 48 13.33 8.06 7.23
N GLY A 49 13.58 7.16 8.18
CA GLY A 49 13.70 7.46 9.61
C GLY A 49 12.41 8.03 10.21
N GLN A 50 11.27 7.43 9.86
CA GLN A 50 9.92 7.74 10.31
C GLN A 50 9.39 6.68 11.28
N ASP A 51 8.20 6.92 11.83
CA ASP A 51 7.53 5.97 12.72
C ASP A 51 6.99 4.76 11.93
N GLU A 52 7.63 3.61 12.10
CA GLU A 52 7.28 2.35 11.44
C GLU A 52 5.87 1.87 11.79
N GLU A 53 5.40 2.08 13.02
CA GLU A 53 4.06 1.66 13.42
C GLU A 53 3.00 2.49 12.73
N GLN A 54 3.13 3.81 12.74
CA GLN A 54 2.13 4.69 12.15
C GLN A 54 2.05 4.52 10.63
N TRP A 55 3.19 4.34 9.96
CA TRP A 55 3.23 4.03 8.52
C TRP A 55 2.64 2.65 8.21
N GLY A 56 2.95 1.65 9.04
CA GLY A 56 2.37 0.32 8.93
C GLY A 56 0.85 0.34 9.02
N ILE A 57 0.28 1.10 9.97
CA ILE A 57 -1.18 1.24 10.13
C ILE A 57 -1.83 1.81 8.87
N LEU A 58 -1.22 2.82 8.22
CA LEU A 58 -1.73 3.37 6.97
C LEU A 58 -1.79 2.31 5.86
N GLY A 59 -0.72 1.52 5.72
CA GLY A 59 -0.68 0.42 4.75
C GLY A 59 -1.66 -0.72 5.08
N LEU A 60 -1.86 -1.02 6.36
CA LEU A 60 -2.78 -2.08 6.79
C LEU A 60 -4.25 -1.72 6.54
N LEU A 61 -4.62 -0.46 6.75
CA LEU A 61 -6.01 0.00 6.72
C LEU A 61 -6.43 0.63 5.40
N HIS A 62 -5.54 0.73 4.39
CA HIS A 62 -5.86 1.46 3.16
C HIS A 62 -7.11 0.92 2.43
N ASP A 63 -7.29 -0.40 2.45
CA ASP A 63 -8.38 -1.12 1.78
C ASP A 63 -9.43 -1.68 2.76
N ILE A 64 -9.61 -1.04 3.93
CA ILE A 64 -10.47 -1.52 5.02
C ILE A 64 -11.93 -1.76 4.62
N ASP A 65 -12.43 -1.07 3.60
CA ASP A 65 -13.79 -1.17 3.07
C ASP A 65 -13.89 -2.01 1.79
N PHE A 66 -12.77 -2.47 1.21
CA PHE A 66 -12.73 -3.05 -0.13
C PHE A 66 -13.60 -4.30 -0.28
N ASP A 67 -13.67 -5.15 0.75
CA ASP A 67 -14.56 -6.33 0.78
C ASP A 67 -16.03 -5.99 0.52
N LYS A 68 -16.47 -4.77 0.90
CA LYS A 68 -17.85 -4.29 0.73
C LYS A 68 -18.04 -3.45 -0.53
N THR A 69 -16.95 -2.94 -1.11
CA THR A 69 -17.00 -1.94 -2.21
C THR A 69 -16.45 -2.47 -3.53
N ARG A 70 -15.81 -3.65 -3.57
CA ARG A 70 -15.18 -4.18 -4.80
C ARG A 70 -16.11 -4.32 -6.01
N ASP A 71 -17.40 -4.58 -5.77
CA ASP A 71 -18.43 -4.69 -6.83
C ASP A 71 -18.97 -3.31 -7.26
N ASN A 72 -18.66 -2.26 -6.50
CA ASN A 72 -18.97 -0.87 -6.82
C ASN A 72 -17.81 0.06 -6.39
N PRO A 73 -16.71 0.10 -7.15
CA PRO A 73 -15.48 0.80 -6.76
C PRO A 73 -15.64 2.30 -6.51
N ILE A 74 -16.71 2.93 -7.01
CA ILE A 74 -17.07 4.31 -6.72
C ILE A 74 -17.24 4.54 -5.20
N ASN A 75 -17.66 3.52 -4.45
CA ASN A 75 -17.85 3.61 -2.99
C ASN A 75 -16.57 3.35 -2.18
N HIS A 76 -15.51 2.84 -2.81
CA HIS A 76 -14.22 2.63 -2.16
C HIS A 76 -13.67 3.93 -1.58
N CYS A 77 -13.02 3.94 -0.42
CA CYS A 77 -12.64 5.14 0.32
C CYS A 77 -13.80 6.01 0.85
N ILE A 78 -14.98 6.05 0.21
CA ILE A 78 -16.15 6.76 0.76
C ILE A 78 -16.62 6.06 2.04
N LEU A 79 -16.72 4.72 1.98
CA LEU A 79 -17.05 3.92 3.15
C LEU A 79 -15.89 3.81 4.13
N ALA A 80 -14.63 3.79 3.65
CA ALA A 80 -13.46 3.81 4.54
C ALA A 80 -13.48 5.02 5.48
N ILE A 81 -13.85 6.21 4.98
CA ILE A 81 -13.89 7.44 5.80
C ILE A 81 -14.74 7.24 7.05
N SER A 82 -15.99 6.77 6.90
CA SER A 82 -16.87 6.59 8.07
C SER A 82 -16.34 5.49 8.99
N MET A 83 -15.88 4.36 8.44
CA MET A 83 -15.34 3.25 9.23
C MET A 83 -14.11 3.67 10.07
N LEU A 84 -13.21 4.47 9.49
CA LEU A 84 -12.01 4.95 10.17
C LEU A 84 -12.35 6.06 11.18
N GLN A 85 -13.30 6.95 10.88
CA GLN A 85 -13.78 7.96 11.82
C GLN A 85 -14.41 7.33 13.07
N ASP A 86 -15.28 6.33 12.88
CA ASP A 86 -15.93 5.60 13.96
C ASP A 86 -14.91 4.87 14.86
N ALA A 87 -13.80 4.41 14.28
CA ALA A 87 -12.70 3.78 15.00
C ALA A 87 -11.76 4.79 15.72
N GLY A 88 -11.99 6.10 15.56
CA GLY A 88 -11.19 7.15 16.20
C GLY A 88 -9.89 7.51 15.46
N VAL A 89 -9.73 7.10 14.20
CA VAL A 89 -8.56 7.44 13.38
C VAL A 89 -8.53 8.95 13.14
N SER A 90 -7.33 9.55 13.17
CA SER A 90 -7.17 10.98 12.91
C SER A 90 -7.62 11.36 11.49
N SER A 91 -8.19 12.55 11.33
CA SER A 91 -8.62 13.06 10.02
C SER A 91 -7.46 13.14 9.02
N GLU A 92 -6.26 13.45 9.51
CA GLU A 92 -5.04 13.47 8.70
C GLU A 92 -4.70 12.08 8.16
N ALA A 93 -4.71 11.05 9.01
CA ALA A 93 -4.43 9.67 8.60
C ALA A 93 -5.50 9.12 7.66
N ILE A 94 -6.77 9.49 7.86
CA ILE A 94 -7.86 9.15 6.94
C ILE A 94 -7.61 9.75 5.56
N ASP A 95 -7.22 11.02 5.49
CA ASP A 95 -6.93 11.68 4.22
C ASP A 95 -5.72 11.05 3.52
N ILE A 96 -4.67 10.68 4.27
CA ILE A 96 -3.52 9.93 3.75
C ILE A 96 -3.97 8.56 3.22
N ILE A 97 -4.75 7.80 4.01
CA ILE A 97 -5.31 6.51 3.59
C ILE A 97 -6.07 6.68 2.28
N CYS A 98 -7.07 7.57 2.23
CA CYS A 98 -7.89 7.75 1.04
C CYS A 98 -7.13 8.32 -0.17
N SER A 99 -5.92 8.86 0.03
CA SER A 99 -5.08 9.35 -1.06
C SER A 99 -4.64 8.27 -2.05
N HIS A 100 -4.64 6.98 -1.66
CA HIS A 100 -4.30 5.90 -2.59
C HIS A 100 -5.31 5.77 -3.74
N ALA A 101 -6.57 6.15 -3.52
CA ALA A 101 -7.60 6.15 -4.56
C ALA A 101 -7.61 7.42 -5.44
N TRP A 102 -6.85 8.47 -5.10
CA TRP A 102 -6.84 9.71 -5.88
C TRP A 102 -6.21 9.49 -7.26
N GLY A 103 -6.76 10.14 -8.28
CA GLY A 103 -6.34 9.91 -9.67
C GLY A 103 -6.78 8.56 -10.25
N SER A 104 -7.67 7.83 -9.57
CA SER A 104 -8.27 6.59 -10.05
C SER A 104 -9.79 6.74 -10.29
N GLU A 105 -10.41 5.70 -10.82
CA GLU A 105 -11.88 5.60 -10.96
C GLU A 105 -12.59 5.22 -9.64
N CYS A 106 -11.83 4.83 -8.62
CA CYS A 106 -12.34 4.49 -7.28
C CYS A 106 -12.65 5.77 -6.47
N GLY A 107 -13.53 5.69 -5.46
CA GLY A 107 -13.80 6.80 -4.52
C GLY A 107 -14.68 7.94 -5.02
N GLY A 108 -15.29 7.75 -6.19
CA GLY A 108 -16.38 8.56 -6.68
C GLY A 108 -15.99 9.99 -7.09
N GLY A 109 -17.03 10.76 -7.46
CA GLY A 109 -16.98 11.90 -8.38
C GLY A 109 -16.17 13.15 -8.00
N ASN A 110 -15.28 13.08 -7.00
CA ASN A 110 -14.38 14.17 -6.62
C ASN A 110 -12.91 13.76 -6.38
N VAL A 111 -12.53 12.48 -6.53
CA VAL A 111 -11.14 12.05 -6.28
C VAL A 111 -10.32 11.81 -7.55
N ALA A 112 -10.96 11.61 -8.71
CA ALA A 112 -10.27 11.40 -9.99
C ALA A 112 -9.36 12.58 -10.38
N ASN A 113 -9.72 13.81 -9.98
CA ASN A 113 -8.92 15.02 -10.24
C ASN A 113 -8.03 15.43 -9.05
N LYS A 114 -8.11 14.73 -7.91
CA LYS A 114 -7.23 15.01 -6.77
C LYS A 114 -5.82 14.53 -7.07
N LYS A 115 -4.85 15.26 -6.53
CA LYS A 115 -3.43 14.95 -6.65
C LYS A 115 -2.83 14.83 -5.27
N ARG A 116 -1.96 13.84 -5.11
CA ARG A 116 -1.10 13.69 -3.94
C ARG A 116 -0.09 14.83 -3.91
N THR A 117 0.18 15.34 -2.72
CA THR A 117 1.06 16.49 -2.46
C THR A 117 2.03 16.22 -1.33
N ARG A 118 1.73 15.27 -0.43
CA ARG A 118 2.61 14.88 0.69
C ARG A 118 3.42 13.65 0.31
N SER A 119 4.69 13.59 0.73
CA SER A 119 5.57 12.46 0.42
C SER A 119 5.03 11.12 0.94
N ILE A 120 4.32 11.10 2.07
CA ILE A 120 3.72 9.86 2.61
C ILE A 120 2.57 9.32 1.74
N GLU A 121 1.84 10.18 1.05
CA GLU A 121 0.77 9.76 0.12
C GLU A 121 1.36 9.08 -1.13
N HIS A 122 2.45 9.66 -1.65
CA HIS A 122 3.21 9.09 -2.75
C HIS A 122 3.84 7.74 -2.35
N ALA A 123 4.33 7.63 -1.12
CA ALA A 123 4.84 6.38 -0.57
C ALA A 123 3.73 5.32 -0.47
N LEU A 124 2.56 5.68 0.08
CA LEU A 124 1.44 4.75 0.27
C LEU A 124 0.93 4.18 -1.05
N VAL A 125 0.63 5.03 -2.05
CA VAL A 125 0.11 4.56 -3.34
C VAL A 125 1.12 3.67 -4.06
N ALA A 126 2.42 4.02 -4.00
CA ALA A 126 3.46 3.20 -4.59
C ALA A 126 3.59 1.85 -3.86
N ALA A 127 3.57 1.87 -2.52
CA ALA A 127 3.68 0.70 -1.67
C ALA A 127 2.54 -0.28 -1.89
N GLU A 128 1.28 0.16 -1.92
CA GLU A 128 0.16 -0.74 -2.18
C GLU A 128 0.22 -1.27 -3.62
N THR A 129 0.45 -0.40 -4.61
CA THR A 129 0.33 -0.82 -6.01
C THR A 129 1.44 -1.82 -6.39
N VAL A 130 2.65 -1.68 -5.83
CA VAL A 130 3.77 -2.58 -6.15
C VAL A 130 3.57 -4.01 -5.64
N THR A 131 2.72 -4.21 -4.61
CA THR A 131 2.44 -5.55 -4.07
C THR A 131 1.96 -6.50 -5.16
N GLY A 132 1.04 -6.06 -6.03
CA GLY A 132 0.50 -6.87 -7.11
C GLY A 132 1.55 -7.23 -8.16
N LEU A 133 2.50 -6.33 -8.43
CA LEU A 133 3.61 -6.58 -9.36
C LEU A 133 4.57 -7.64 -8.79
N ILE A 134 4.93 -7.53 -7.51
CA ILE A 134 5.83 -8.46 -6.82
C ILE A 134 5.16 -9.82 -6.66
N TYR A 135 3.90 -9.86 -6.22
CA TYR A 135 3.13 -11.08 -6.04
C TYR A 135 3.00 -11.84 -7.37
N ALA A 136 2.62 -11.16 -8.46
CA ALA A 136 2.58 -11.78 -9.78
C ALA A 136 3.96 -12.29 -10.23
N ALA A 137 5.04 -11.56 -9.89
CA ALA A 137 6.39 -11.97 -10.27
C ALA A 137 6.83 -13.24 -9.50
N ALA A 138 6.45 -13.37 -8.23
CA ALA A 138 6.67 -14.57 -7.45
C ALA A 138 5.93 -15.78 -8.05
N LEU A 139 4.65 -15.61 -8.41
CA LEU A 139 3.84 -16.68 -9.02
C LEU A 139 4.36 -17.20 -10.36
N MET A 140 5.15 -16.40 -11.09
CA MET A 140 5.79 -16.86 -12.33
C MET A 140 6.96 -17.82 -12.11
N ASN A 141 7.55 -17.83 -10.91
CA ASN A 141 8.62 -18.76 -10.61
C ASN A 141 8.04 -20.17 -10.38
N PRO A 142 8.68 -21.25 -10.86
CA PRO A 142 8.19 -22.61 -10.65
C PRO A 142 7.93 -22.97 -9.19
N GLU A 143 8.79 -22.49 -8.29
CA GLU A 143 8.68 -22.69 -6.84
C GLU A 143 7.67 -21.74 -6.17
N LYS A 144 7.20 -20.72 -6.89
CA LYS A 144 6.30 -19.66 -6.41
C LYS A 144 6.81 -18.90 -5.18
N LYS A 145 8.13 -18.83 -5.02
CA LYS A 145 8.79 -18.22 -3.87
C LYS A 145 9.18 -16.75 -4.05
N LEU A 146 8.90 -15.90 -3.06
CA LEU A 146 9.39 -14.52 -2.99
C LEU A 146 10.91 -14.41 -2.92
N ALA A 147 11.59 -15.40 -2.31
CA ALA A 147 13.05 -15.46 -2.23
C ALA A 147 13.74 -15.40 -3.61
N ASN A 148 13.04 -15.85 -4.65
CA ASN A 148 13.51 -15.90 -6.03
C ASN A 148 13.21 -14.61 -6.83
N VAL A 149 12.45 -13.67 -6.27
CA VAL A 149 12.22 -12.35 -6.88
C VAL A 149 13.42 -11.45 -6.60
N LYS A 150 14.01 -10.88 -7.65
CA LYS A 150 15.17 -9.99 -7.56
C LYS A 150 14.84 -8.66 -8.24
N VAL A 151 15.41 -7.55 -7.77
CA VAL A 151 15.18 -6.19 -8.31
C VAL A 151 15.34 -6.14 -9.84
N LYS A 152 16.37 -6.79 -10.38
CA LYS A 152 16.63 -6.82 -11.83
C LYS A 152 15.49 -7.49 -12.63
N SER A 153 14.93 -8.59 -12.12
CA SER A 153 13.82 -9.28 -12.80
C SER A 153 12.52 -8.51 -12.62
N LEU A 154 12.25 -7.97 -11.42
CA LEU A 154 11.09 -7.12 -11.16
C LEU A 154 11.09 -5.86 -12.03
N LYS A 155 12.23 -5.18 -12.21
CA LYS A 155 12.36 -4.00 -13.09
C LYS A 155 12.01 -4.32 -14.55
N LYS A 156 12.35 -5.51 -15.05
CA LYS A 156 11.93 -5.96 -16.39
C LYS A 156 10.41 -6.15 -16.46
N LYS A 157 9.81 -6.71 -15.41
CA LYS A 157 8.35 -6.91 -15.28
C LYS A 157 7.60 -5.59 -15.16
N TYR A 158 8.13 -4.64 -14.39
CA TYR A 158 7.64 -3.27 -14.29
C TYR A 158 7.52 -2.61 -15.67
N LYS A 159 8.57 -2.70 -16.50
CA LYS A 159 8.58 -2.14 -17.86
C LYS A 159 7.62 -2.85 -18.83
N SER A 160 7.26 -4.10 -18.57
CA SER A 160 6.32 -4.84 -19.39
C SER A 160 4.88 -4.52 -18.98
N LYS A 161 4.23 -3.58 -19.68
CA LYS A 161 2.84 -3.19 -19.39
C LYS A 161 1.83 -4.34 -19.52
N ALA A 162 2.16 -5.38 -20.31
CA ALA A 162 1.32 -6.57 -20.45
C ALA A 162 1.38 -7.51 -19.22
N PHE A 163 2.44 -7.42 -18.41
CA PHE A 163 2.55 -8.20 -17.18
C PHE A 163 1.80 -7.49 -16.05
N ALA A 164 1.02 -8.21 -15.23
CA ALA A 164 0.24 -7.59 -14.15
C ALA A 164 -0.49 -6.31 -14.61
N ARG A 165 -1.33 -6.44 -15.64
CA ARG A 165 -1.96 -5.32 -16.37
C ARG A 165 -2.74 -4.37 -15.46
N ASN A 166 -3.28 -4.89 -14.35
CA ASN A 166 -4.08 -4.11 -13.41
C ASN A 166 -3.22 -3.28 -12.45
N CYS A 167 -1.90 -3.48 -12.38
CA CYS A 167 -1.03 -2.67 -11.51
C CYS A 167 -0.64 -1.38 -12.23
N ASN A 168 -1.06 -0.23 -11.70
CA ASN A 168 -0.76 1.06 -12.31
C ASN A 168 0.74 1.41 -12.17
N ARG A 169 1.45 1.55 -13.30
CA ARG A 169 2.89 1.86 -13.29
C ARG A 169 3.17 3.30 -12.85
N GLU A 170 2.24 4.21 -13.12
CA GLU A 170 2.37 5.61 -12.73
C GLU A 170 2.30 5.74 -11.21
N PHE A 171 1.38 5.01 -10.55
CA PHE A 171 1.31 4.94 -9.09
C PHE A 171 2.57 4.35 -8.46
N ILE A 172 3.11 3.27 -9.02
CA ILE A 172 4.41 2.72 -8.57
C ILE A 172 5.53 3.76 -8.71
N SER A 173 5.55 4.55 -9.79
CA SER A 173 6.58 5.57 -10.02
C SER A 173 6.48 6.77 -9.08
N GLU A 174 5.35 6.96 -8.39
CA GLU A 174 5.21 8.09 -7.46
C GLU A 174 6.20 8.05 -6.30
N ILE A 175 6.77 6.88 -6.00
CA ILE A 175 7.85 6.78 -5.02
C ILE A 175 9.01 7.73 -5.33
N GLU A 176 9.27 8.08 -6.59
CA GLU A 176 10.34 9.00 -6.95
C GLU A 176 10.08 10.44 -6.44
N ASN A 177 8.82 10.81 -6.15
CA ASN A 177 8.48 12.09 -5.49
C ASN A 177 8.90 12.12 -4.00
N THR A 178 9.25 10.97 -3.42
CA THR A 178 9.88 10.89 -2.10
C THR A 178 11.40 11.04 -2.18
N GLY A 179 11.95 11.15 -3.40
CA GLY A 179 13.37 11.12 -3.73
C GLY A 179 14.05 9.77 -3.52
N LEU A 180 13.28 8.69 -3.38
CA LEU A 180 13.77 7.31 -3.47
C LEU A 180 13.64 6.82 -4.91
N GLU A 181 14.76 6.40 -5.49
CA GLU A 181 14.77 5.83 -6.84
C GLU A 181 14.03 4.48 -6.89
N LEU A 182 13.40 4.18 -8.03
CA LEU A 182 12.66 2.93 -8.25
C LEU A 182 13.44 1.65 -7.90
N ASN A 183 14.75 1.60 -8.11
CA ASN A 183 15.53 0.39 -7.77
C ASN A 183 15.64 0.20 -6.26
N GLY A 184 15.86 1.29 -5.52
CA GLY A 184 15.92 1.25 -4.05
C GLY A 184 14.55 0.90 -3.48
N PHE A 185 13.48 1.47 -4.07
CA PHE A 185 12.12 1.10 -3.71
C PHE A 185 11.82 -0.39 -3.92
N PHE A 186 12.16 -0.94 -5.08
CA PHE A 186 11.95 -2.36 -5.35
C PHE A 186 12.73 -3.26 -4.40
N ASP A 187 13.94 -2.86 -3.99
CA ASP A 187 14.73 -3.61 -3.01
C ASP A 187 14.02 -3.65 -1.65
N ILE A 188 13.61 -2.49 -1.13
CA ILE A 188 12.87 -2.37 0.12
C ILE A 188 11.56 -3.17 0.06
N ALA A 189 10.79 -3.02 -1.02
CA ALA A 189 9.49 -3.68 -1.14
C ALA A 189 9.61 -5.21 -1.22
N ILE A 190 10.61 -5.72 -1.95
CA ILE A 190 10.88 -7.17 -2.02
C ILE A 190 11.29 -7.69 -0.64
N GLN A 191 12.22 -7.03 0.05
CA GLN A 191 12.70 -7.45 1.37
C GLN A 191 11.57 -7.45 2.39
N ALA A 192 10.77 -6.38 2.44
CA ALA A 192 9.63 -6.28 3.34
C ALA A 192 8.59 -7.40 3.11
N MET A 193 8.27 -7.72 1.86
CA MET A 193 7.35 -8.83 1.57
C MET A 193 7.96 -10.20 1.90
N GLN A 194 9.29 -10.36 1.81
CA GLN A 194 9.98 -11.60 2.18
C GLN A 194 9.89 -11.89 3.68
N GLU A 195 9.82 -10.87 4.54
CA GLU A 195 9.69 -11.04 5.99
C GLU A 195 8.36 -11.72 6.39
N ILE A 196 7.35 -11.65 5.52
CA ILE A 196 6.03 -12.25 5.74
C ILE A 196 5.63 -13.24 4.62
N SER A 197 6.60 -13.86 3.93
CA SER A 197 6.32 -14.72 2.77
C SER A 197 5.32 -15.84 3.07
N ASP A 198 5.41 -16.42 4.26
CA ASP A 198 4.52 -17.49 4.73
C ASP A 198 3.07 -16.98 4.88
N GLU A 199 2.86 -15.75 5.37
CA GLU A 199 1.53 -15.11 5.44
C GLU A 199 0.96 -14.85 4.04
N LEU A 200 1.83 -14.57 3.06
CA LEU A 200 1.47 -14.29 1.68
C LEU A 200 1.27 -15.55 0.83
N GLY A 201 1.62 -16.73 1.34
CA GLY A 201 1.58 -17.99 0.60
C GLY A 201 2.55 -18.03 -0.59
N LEU A 202 3.70 -17.36 -0.43
CA LEU A 202 4.80 -17.26 -1.41
C LEU A 202 6.15 -17.63 -0.78
#